data_AF-A0A2E9TP82-F1
#
_entry.id   AF-A0A2E9TP82-F1
#
_cell.length_a   1.000
_cell.length_b   1.000
_cell.length_c   1.000
_cell.angle_alpha   90.00
_cell.angle_beta   90.00
_cell.angle_gamma   90.00
#
_symmetry.space_group_name_H-M   'P 1'
#
loop_
_entity.id
_entity.type
_entity.pdbx_description
1 polymer ?
#
loop_
_entity_poly.entity_id
_entity_poly.type
_entity_poly.pdbx_seq_one_letter_code
_entity_poly.pdbx_strand_id
1 'polypeptide(L)'
;MRSPITLFFLLGLLCSSLSAANLTQAQKQQLQTLLPGVTLNDSTLEKLEDVFYTREMPVRSRLKAISQMVGLDQMPAGSTLKRTICIWDIAGRNGPVFNAAMEQRALAVEYGINLDMVPYTNETVMVDEFKAGRCDAALMSGLRARQFNLYSGSVDAIGAVPSQKHMQTLLQVLSHPRQAGHMVQGDYVVMGIFPAGAAHIFVNDRSISSLAKAAGKRVAVLDYDETQAEMVAAIGATPVTTDIVSAPNKFNNGQIDILPAPLVAYELLELYKGMSPDGGVVDYPLTQLSMQLIGRLDKFPNEVAQLIREASFEAYPAVIKRIEQETRRVPDRWMIAIPDKDKREYEVMMQDARDALRAQEYYSADMLSLQRKIRCKFDPTRSECSITE
;
A
#
# COMPACT_ATOMS: atom_id res chain seq x y z
N MET A 1 9.26 -35.31 -22.72
CA MET A 1 9.57 -33.87 -22.89
C MET A 1 8.27 -33.13 -23.16
N ARG A 2 7.68 -32.48 -22.16
CA ARG A 2 6.40 -31.76 -22.29
C ARG A 2 6.68 -30.28 -22.56
N SER A 3 6.01 -29.78 -23.58
CA SER A 3 6.21 -28.50 -24.28
C SER A 3 5.84 -27.28 -23.42
N PRO A 4 6.54 -26.12 -23.56
CA PRO A 4 6.31 -24.90 -22.77
C PRO A 4 5.10 -24.05 -23.22
N ILE A 5 4.28 -24.57 -24.14
CA ILE A 5 3.21 -23.80 -24.80
C ILE A 5 1.93 -23.68 -23.95
N THR A 6 1.79 -24.49 -22.89
CA THR A 6 0.55 -24.54 -22.09
C THR A 6 0.40 -23.40 -21.06
N LEU A 7 1.49 -22.69 -20.73
CA LEU A 7 1.46 -21.68 -19.66
C LEU A 7 0.97 -20.30 -20.14
N PHE A 8 1.15 -19.99 -21.43
CA PHE A 8 0.77 -18.68 -22.00
C PHE A 8 -0.75 -18.56 -22.26
N PHE A 9 -1.45 -19.68 -22.45
CA PHE A 9 -2.91 -19.69 -22.64
C PHE A 9 -3.69 -19.55 -21.33
N LEU A 10 -3.08 -19.87 -20.18
CA LEU A 10 -3.72 -19.79 -18.86
C LEU A 10 -3.78 -18.36 -18.28
N LEU A 11 -2.86 -17.46 -18.66
CA LEU A 11 -2.91 -16.05 -18.22
C LEU A 11 -3.93 -15.20 -19.00
N GLY A 12 -4.30 -15.61 -20.22
CA GLY A 12 -5.22 -14.82 -21.05
C GLY A 12 -6.69 -14.90 -20.63
N LEU A 13 -7.11 -16.00 -19.99
CA LEU A 13 -8.54 -16.30 -19.77
C LEU A 13 -9.20 -15.52 -18.62
N LEU A 14 -8.42 -14.94 -17.71
CA LEU A 14 -8.91 -14.06 -16.63
C LEU A 14 -8.69 -12.57 -16.92
N CYS A 15 -7.98 -12.23 -18.01
CA CYS A 15 -7.67 -10.85 -18.39
C CYS A 15 -8.69 -10.23 -19.37
N SER A 16 -9.47 -11.05 -20.06
CA SER A 16 -10.61 -10.59 -20.86
C SER A 16 -11.88 -10.66 -20.03
N SER A 17 -12.74 -9.66 -20.21
CA SER A 17 -14.11 -9.49 -19.71
C SER A 17 -15.07 -10.67 -20.00
N LEU A 18 -14.68 -11.88 -19.66
CA LEU A 18 -15.50 -13.07 -19.77
C LEU A 18 -16.22 -13.24 -18.44
N SER A 19 -17.51 -12.93 -18.47
CA SER A 19 -18.44 -13.35 -17.44
C SER A 19 -18.23 -14.83 -17.09
N ALA A 20 -18.46 -15.17 -15.82
CA ALA A 20 -18.36 -16.51 -15.23
C ALA A 20 -19.15 -17.57 -16.03
N ALA A 21 -20.09 -17.15 -16.88
CA ALA A 21 -20.83 -17.99 -17.83
C ALA A 21 -19.97 -18.72 -18.87
N ASN A 22 -18.71 -18.30 -19.12
CA ASN A 22 -17.86 -18.85 -20.18
C ASN A 22 -16.69 -19.74 -19.71
N LEU A 23 -16.68 -20.19 -18.44
CA LEU A 23 -15.63 -21.08 -17.95
C LEU A 23 -15.71 -22.47 -18.60
N THR A 24 -14.59 -22.93 -19.16
CA THR A 24 -14.43 -24.31 -19.66
C THR A 24 -14.44 -25.32 -18.51
N GLN A 25 -14.75 -26.60 -18.81
CA GLN A 25 -14.74 -27.67 -17.81
C GLN A 25 -13.38 -27.81 -17.08
N ALA A 26 -12.27 -27.59 -17.78
CA ALA A 26 -10.94 -27.61 -17.18
C ALA A 26 -10.75 -26.47 -16.15
N GLN A 27 -11.25 -25.26 -16.44
CA GLN A 27 -11.19 -24.14 -15.51
C GLN A 27 -12.09 -24.35 -14.29
N LYS A 28 -13.28 -24.97 -14.48
CA LYS A 28 -14.17 -25.34 -13.38
C LYS A 28 -13.52 -26.37 -12.46
N GLN A 29 -12.85 -27.38 -13.01
CA GLN A 29 -12.07 -28.36 -12.23
C GLN A 29 -10.90 -27.70 -11.48
N GLN A 30 -10.25 -26.70 -12.07
CA GLN A 30 -9.17 -25.97 -11.42
C GLN A 30 -9.67 -25.08 -10.28
N LEU A 31 -10.84 -24.43 -10.43
CA LEU A 31 -11.49 -23.72 -9.33
C LEU A 31 -11.85 -24.67 -8.16
N GLN A 32 -12.35 -25.87 -8.48
CA GLN A 32 -12.64 -26.91 -7.48
C GLN A 32 -11.37 -27.39 -6.75
N THR A 33 -10.20 -27.40 -7.41
CA THR A 33 -8.94 -27.71 -6.72
C THR A 33 -8.47 -26.61 -5.77
N LEU A 34 -8.84 -25.35 -6.01
CA LEU A 34 -8.54 -24.22 -5.12
C LEU A 34 -9.48 -24.17 -3.91
N LEU A 35 -10.69 -24.72 -4.04
CA LEU A 35 -11.73 -24.78 -3.01
C LEU A 35 -12.25 -26.22 -2.86
N PRO A 36 -11.47 -27.12 -2.24
CA PRO A 36 -11.87 -28.52 -2.09
C PRO A 36 -13.13 -28.65 -1.23
N GLY A 37 -14.19 -29.27 -1.78
CA GLY A 37 -15.47 -29.47 -1.11
C GLY A 37 -16.63 -28.60 -1.63
N VAL A 38 -16.38 -27.71 -2.59
CA VAL A 38 -17.39 -26.80 -3.17
C VAL A 38 -18.07 -27.39 -4.41
N THR A 39 -19.40 -27.42 -4.46
CA THR A 39 -20.16 -27.78 -5.68
C THR A 39 -20.46 -26.53 -6.52
N LEU A 40 -19.81 -26.42 -7.69
CA LEU A 40 -20.03 -25.32 -8.65
C LEU A 40 -20.89 -25.81 -9.82
N ASN A 41 -22.05 -25.17 -10.04
CA ASN A 41 -22.84 -25.31 -11.27
C ASN A 41 -22.99 -23.94 -11.95
N ASP A 42 -23.44 -23.91 -13.21
CA ASP A 42 -23.45 -22.69 -14.03
C ASP A 42 -24.35 -21.59 -13.48
N SER A 43 -25.49 -21.95 -12.87
CA SER A 43 -26.38 -21.00 -12.19
C SER A 43 -25.75 -20.41 -10.92
N THR A 44 -24.94 -21.19 -10.21
CA THR A 44 -24.19 -20.71 -9.04
C THR A 44 -23.08 -19.75 -9.47
N LEU A 45 -22.41 -20.00 -10.59
CA LEU A 45 -21.33 -19.15 -11.09
C LEU A 45 -21.81 -17.76 -11.52
N GLU A 46 -22.94 -17.67 -12.22
CA GLU A 46 -23.55 -16.40 -12.63
C GLU A 46 -24.00 -15.58 -11.40
N LYS A 47 -24.66 -16.23 -10.43
CA LYS A 47 -25.05 -15.59 -9.15
C LYS A 47 -23.86 -15.16 -8.32
N LEU A 48 -22.76 -15.92 -8.36
CA LEU A 48 -21.53 -15.55 -7.68
C LEU A 48 -20.97 -14.26 -8.28
N GLU A 49 -20.90 -14.15 -9.60
CA GLU A 49 -20.40 -12.93 -10.27
C GLU A 49 -21.20 -11.68 -9.86
N ASP A 50 -22.53 -11.77 -9.85
CA ASP A 50 -23.40 -10.67 -9.40
C ASP A 50 -23.11 -10.26 -7.94
N VAL A 51 -22.93 -11.25 -7.05
CA VAL A 51 -22.61 -10.99 -5.64
C VAL A 51 -21.16 -10.52 -5.47
N PHE A 52 -20.23 -10.93 -6.32
CA PHE A 52 -18.82 -10.52 -6.30
C PHE A 52 -18.59 -9.09 -6.79
N TYR A 53 -19.53 -8.46 -7.49
CA TYR A 53 -19.36 -7.10 -8.01
C TYR A 53 -20.45 -6.10 -7.61
N THR A 54 -21.56 -6.53 -7.03
CA THR A 54 -22.60 -5.61 -6.54
C THR A 54 -22.08 -4.69 -5.44
N ARG A 55 -22.44 -3.39 -5.51
CA ARG A 55 -22.08 -2.38 -4.50
C ARG A 55 -23.26 -1.99 -3.61
N GLU A 56 -24.40 -2.64 -3.77
CA GLU A 56 -25.63 -2.35 -3.02
C GLU A 56 -25.59 -2.94 -1.60
N MET A 57 -24.66 -3.86 -1.34
CA MET A 57 -24.50 -4.54 -0.07
C MET A 57 -23.08 -4.36 0.48
N PRO A 58 -22.90 -4.23 1.81
CA PRO A 58 -21.58 -4.23 2.44
C PRO A 58 -20.79 -5.50 2.10
N VAL A 59 -19.47 -5.40 2.03
CA VAL A 59 -18.60 -6.55 1.69
C VAL A 59 -18.82 -7.72 2.63
N ARG A 60 -19.01 -7.48 3.94
CA ARG A 60 -19.29 -8.53 4.93
C ARG A 60 -20.54 -9.36 4.58
N SER A 61 -21.60 -8.73 4.11
CA SER A 61 -22.84 -9.41 3.71
C SER A 61 -22.62 -10.26 2.46
N ARG A 62 -21.86 -9.73 1.51
CA ARG A 62 -21.51 -10.43 0.25
C ARG A 62 -20.61 -11.63 0.52
N LEU A 63 -19.59 -11.48 1.38
CA LEU A 63 -18.72 -12.57 1.81
C LEU A 63 -19.51 -13.69 2.49
N LYS A 64 -20.48 -13.35 3.35
CA LYS A 64 -21.36 -14.34 3.97
C LYS A 64 -22.21 -15.07 2.93
N ALA A 65 -22.82 -14.34 1.99
CA ALA A 65 -23.61 -14.93 0.91
C ALA A 65 -22.77 -15.85 0.02
N ILE A 66 -21.55 -15.43 -0.35
CA ILE A 66 -20.59 -16.26 -1.10
C ILE A 66 -20.25 -17.51 -0.31
N SER A 67 -19.85 -17.36 0.95
CA SER A 67 -19.52 -18.48 1.84
C SER A 67 -20.64 -19.52 1.89
N GLN A 68 -21.89 -19.08 2.00
CA GLN A 68 -23.08 -19.94 1.98
C GLN A 68 -23.32 -20.60 0.63
N MET A 69 -23.18 -19.85 -0.47
CA MET A 69 -23.38 -20.37 -1.83
C MET A 69 -22.34 -21.42 -2.22
N VAL A 70 -21.10 -21.27 -1.75
CA VAL A 70 -20.03 -22.23 -2.00
C VAL A 70 -19.88 -23.28 -0.90
N GLY A 71 -20.66 -23.21 0.18
CA GLY A 71 -20.63 -24.20 1.27
C GLY A 71 -19.37 -24.15 2.15
N LEU A 72 -18.63 -23.03 2.14
CA LEU A 72 -17.48 -22.81 3.02
C LEU A 72 -17.88 -22.78 4.50
N ASP A 73 -19.10 -22.33 4.80
CA ASP A 73 -19.67 -22.32 6.16
C ASP A 73 -20.09 -23.71 6.66
N GLN A 74 -20.21 -24.68 5.75
CA GLN A 74 -20.64 -26.06 6.03
C GLN A 74 -19.46 -27.04 6.03
N MET A 75 -18.24 -26.56 5.81
CA MET A 75 -17.05 -27.40 5.78
C MET A 75 -16.79 -28.07 7.15
N PRO A 76 -16.45 -29.36 7.19
CA PRO A 76 -16.10 -30.07 8.42
C PRO A 76 -15.04 -29.31 9.24
N ALA A 77 -15.19 -29.28 10.56
CA ALA A 77 -14.20 -28.70 11.46
C ALA A 77 -12.80 -29.31 11.18
N GLY A 78 -11.85 -28.47 10.78
CA GLY A 78 -10.49 -28.89 10.36
C GLY A 78 -10.23 -28.90 8.85
N SER A 79 -11.23 -28.62 8.01
CA SER A 79 -11.08 -28.47 6.55
C SER A 79 -11.09 -27.00 6.10
N THR A 80 -10.87 -26.07 7.02
CA THR A 80 -10.84 -24.63 6.73
C THR A 80 -9.72 -24.26 5.76
N LEU A 81 -10.00 -23.32 4.86
CA LEU A 81 -8.99 -22.82 3.93
C LEU A 81 -7.88 -22.14 4.72
N LYS A 82 -6.72 -22.81 4.82
CA LYS A 82 -5.55 -22.24 5.50
C LYS A 82 -4.79 -21.32 4.56
N ARG A 83 -4.44 -20.13 5.04
CA ARG A 83 -3.52 -19.20 4.36
C ARG A 83 -2.54 -18.61 5.36
N THR A 84 -1.28 -18.50 4.96
CA THR A 84 -0.24 -17.84 5.76
C THR A 84 -0.04 -16.41 5.28
N ILE A 85 -0.24 -15.44 6.17
CA ILE A 85 -0.14 -14.01 5.89
C ILE A 85 1.01 -13.44 6.71
N CYS A 86 2.02 -12.90 6.04
CA CYS A 86 3.15 -12.26 6.68
C CYS A 86 2.86 -10.77 6.86
N ILE A 87 3.03 -10.27 8.07
CA ILE A 87 2.66 -8.90 8.44
C ILE A 87 3.91 -8.19 8.90
N TRP A 88 4.33 -7.16 8.15
CA TRP A 88 5.34 -6.26 8.62
C TRP A 88 4.74 -5.24 9.60
N ASP A 89 5.33 -5.17 10.78
CA ASP A 89 5.08 -4.16 11.80
C ASP A 89 6.39 -3.90 12.54
N ILE A 90 6.84 -2.64 12.56
CA ILE A 90 8.10 -2.26 13.22
C ILE A 90 8.14 -2.63 14.71
N ALA A 91 6.98 -2.68 15.38
CA ALA A 91 6.83 -3.10 16.77
C ALA A 91 6.48 -4.60 16.92
N GLY A 92 6.50 -5.36 15.83
CA GLY A 92 6.28 -6.81 15.79
C GLY A 92 4.89 -7.20 16.29
N ARG A 93 4.81 -8.26 17.09
CA ARG A 93 3.54 -8.81 17.61
C ARG A 93 2.68 -7.82 18.39
N ASN A 94 3.32 -6.87 19.05
CA ASN A 94 2.63 -5.89 19.89
C ASN A 94 2.32 -4.60 19.13
N GLY A 95 2.70 -4.53 17.86
CA GLY A 95 2.55 -3.34 17.06
C GLY A 95 1.11 -3.09 16.60
N PRO A 96 0.80 -1.84 16.22
CA PRO A 96 -0.55 -1.44 15.87
C PRO A 96 -1.07 -2.11 14.60
N VAL A 97 -0.21 -2.34 13.61
CA VAL A 97 -0.56 -2.98 12.34
C VAL A 97 -0.84 -4.46 12.56
N PHE A 98 0.00 -5.17 13.32
CA PHE A 98 -0.22 -6.58 13.62
C PHE A 98 -1.53 -6.79 14.39
N ASN A 99 -1.81 -5.94 15.38
CA ASN A 99 -3.05 -6.00 16.13
C ASN A 99 -4.30 -5.75 15.24
N ALA A 100 -4.24 -4.77 14.33
CA ALA A 100 -5.32 -4.54 13.37
C ALA A 100 -5.51 -5.74 12.41
N ALA A 101 -4.41 -6.37 11.99
CA ALA A 101 -4.48 -7.57 11.15
C ALA A 101 -5.09 -8.76 11.91
N MET A 102 -4.85 -8.89 13.21
CA MET A 102 -5.48 -9.92 14.06
C MET A 102 -6.99 -9.73 14.22
N GLU A 103 -7.49 -8.50 14.21
CA GLU A 103 -8.93 -8.22 14.16
C GLU A 103 -9.55 -8.74 12.85
N GLN A 104 -8.85 -8.55 11.71
CA GLN A 104 -9.29 -9.09 10.42
C GLN A 104 -9.26 -10.63 10.39
N ARG A 105 -8.26 -11.25 11.03
CA ARG A 105 -8.22 -12.71 11.22
C ARG A 105 -9.46 -13.22 11.96
N ALA A 106 -9.90 -12.54 13.01
CA ALA A 106 -11.09 -12.95 13.75
C ALA A 106 -12.35 -12.93 12.87
N LEU A 107 -12.47 -11.94 11.98
CA LEU A 107 -13.56 -11.87 11.00
C LEU A 107 -13.46 -12.97 9.93
N ALA A 108 -12.25 -13.29 9.46
CA ALA A 108 -12.03 -14.33 8.45
C ALA A 108 -12.54 -15.72 8.89
N VAL A 109 -12.45 -16.02 10.19
CA VAL A 109 -12.95 -17.28 10.78
C VAL A 109 -14.46 -17.42 10.62
N GLU A 110 -15.23 -16.33 10.65
CA GLU A 110 -16.68 -16.36 10.42
C GLU A 110 -17.05 -16.85 9.00
N TYR A 111 -16.10 -16.81 8.06
CA TYR A 111 -16.27 -17.24 6.67
C TYR A 111 -15.58 -18.58 6.37
N GLY A 112 -15.19 -19.35 7.39
CA GLY A 112 -14.52 -20.64 7.22
C GLY A 112 -13.05 -20.53 6.75
N ILE A 113 -12.44 -19.35 6.84
CA ILE A 113 -11.05 -19.09 6.43
C ILE A 113 -10.17 -19.04 7.68
N ASN A 114 -9.12 -19.85 7.72
CA ASN A 114 -8.14 -19.83 8.80
C ASN A 114 -6.85 -19.14 8.36
N LEU A 115 -6.62 -17.94 8.88
CA LEU A 115 -5.41 -17.17 8.60
C LEU A 115 -4.35 -17.42 9.68
N ASP A 116 -3.17 -17.85 9.25
CA ASP A 116 -1.96 -17.93 10.06
C ASP A 116 -1.17 -16.64 9.88
N MET A 117 -1.12 -15.80 10.93
CA MET A 117 -0.57 -14.45 10.87
C MET A 117 0.84 -14.45 11.43
N VAL A 118 1.83 -14.20 10.56
CA VAL A 118 3.26 -14.26 10.91
C VAL A 118 3.82 -12.84 11.01
N PRO A 119 4.23 -12.38 12.20
CA PRO A 119 4.77 -11.04 12.42
C PRO A 119 6.23 -10.95 11.97
N TYR A 120 6.60 -9.82 11.36
CA TYR A 120 7.98 -9.47 11.03
C TYR A 120 8.27 -8.03 11.45
N THR A 121 9.41 -7.82 12.10
CA THR A 121 9.93 -6.47 12.41
C THR A 121 10.83 -5.93 11.30
N ASN A 122 11.52 -6.82 10.58
CA ASN A 122 12.33 -6.48 9.41
C ASN A 122 11.54 -6.73 8.12
N GLU A 123 11.28 -5.65 7.38
CA GLU A 123 10.50 -5.71 6.15
C GLU A 123 11.22 -6.46 5.02
N THR A 124 12.55 -6.31 4.89
CA THR A 124 13.35 -7.02 3.89
C THR A 124 13.19 -8.53 4.05
N VAL A 125 13.34 -9.03 5.27
CA VAL A 125 13.19 -10.46 5.57
C VAL A 125 11.79 -10.95 5.22
N MET A 126 10.75 -10.18 5.55
CA MET A 126 9.36 -10.54 5.20
C MET A 126 9.16 -10.59 3.67
N VAL A 127 9.74 -9.63 2.93
CA VAL A 127 9.67 -9.59 1.46
C VAL A 127 10.33 -10.82 0.85
N ASP A 128 11.51 -11.20 1.35
CA ASP A 128 12.25 -12.36 0.86
C ASP A 128 11.51 -13.67 1.15
N GLU A 129 10.91 -13.81 2.34
CA GLU A 129 10.09 -14.95 2.72
C GLU A 129 8.80 -15.05 1.87
N PHE A 130 8.21 -13.91 1.52
CA PHE A 130 7.06 -13.86 0.61
C PHE A 130 7.44 -14.28 -0.82
N LYS A 131 8.55 -13.78 -1.36
CA LYS A 131 9.10 -14.20 -2.66
C LYS A 131 9.43 -15.70 -2.68
N ALA A 132 9.96 -16.22 -1.58
CA ALA A 132 10.26 -17.65 -1.41
C ALA A 132 9.00 -18.53 -1.24
N GLY A 133 7.80 -17.95 -1.17
CA GLY A 133 6.54 -18.68 -1.04
C GLY A 133 6.27 -19.23 0.36
N ARG A 134 6.95 -18.72 1.40
CA ARG A 134 6.63 -19.06 2.80
C ARG A 134 5.34 -18.40 3.29
N CYS A 135 4.95 -17.32 2.63
CA CYS A 135 3.71 -16.60 2.86
C CYS A 135 2.85 -16.68 1.59
N ASP A 136 1.55 -16.92 1.73
CA ASP A 136 0.59 -16.81 0.62
C ASP A 136 0.26 -15.35 0.30
N ALA A 137 0.37 -14.46 1.30
CA ALA A 137 0.27 -13.01 1.16
C ALA A 137 1.17 -12.29 2.17
N ALA A 138 1.45 -11.02 1.91
CA ALA A 138 2.25 -10.16 2.77
C ALA A 138 1.69 -8.73 2.84
N LEU A 139 1.60 -8.16 4.05
CA LEU A 139 1.30 -6.76 4.30
C LEU A 139 2.59 -5.98 4.54
N MET A 140 2.88 -5.01 3.67
CA MET A 140 4.13 -4.27 3.61
C MET A 140 3.90 -2.79 3.29
N SER A 141 4.94 -1.95 3.34
CA SER A 141 4.85 -0.56 2.87
C SER A 141 4.55 -0.48 1.37
N GLY A 142 3.89 0.60 0.92
CA GLY A 142 3.66 0.88 -0.49
C GLY A 142 4.97 0.97 -1.28
N LEU A 143 6.04 1.47 -0.65
CA LEU A 143 7.39 1.51 -1.20
C LEU A 143 7.90 0.11 -1.58
N ARG A 144 7.69 -0.91 -0.73
CA ARG A 144 8.02 -2.30 -1.05
C ARG A 144 7.01 -2.93 -2.00
N ALA A 145 5.74 -2.58 -1.90
CA ALA A 145 4.68 -3.12 -2.74
C ALA A 145 4.93 -2.85 -4.24
N ARG A 146 5.63 -1.75 -4.56
CA ARG A 146 5.99 -1.40 -5.94
C ARG A 146 6.74 -2.50 -6.70
N GLN A 147 7.58 -3.29 -6.02
CA GLN A 147 8.29 -4.39 -6.66
C GLN A 147 7.34 -5.53 -7.12
N PHE A 148 6.11 -5.55 -6.60
CA PHE A 148 5.07 -6.54 -6.94
C PHE A 148 4.00 -5.96 -7.85
N ASN A 149 3.69 -4.67 -7.74
CA ASN A 149 2.76 -3.96 -8.62
C ASN A 149 3.15 -2.48 -8.74
N LEU A 150 3.57 -2.05 -9.94
CA LEU A 150 4.06 -0.69 -10.16
C LEU A 150 2.94 0.36 -10.01
N TYR A 151 1.73 0.03 -10.45
CA TYR A 151 0.57 0.93 -10.39
C TYR A 151 0.21 1.26 -8.94
N SER A 152 -0.08 0.26 -8.11
CA SER A 152 -0.41 0.46 -6.69
C SER A 152 0.79 0.96 -5.89
N GLY A 153 2.01 0.51 -6.20
CA GLY A 153 3.23 1.01 -5.56
C GLY A 153 3.52 2.48 -5.81
N SER A 154 2.88 3.09 -6.82
CA SER A 154 2.98 4.53 -7.12
C SER A 154 1.95 5.38 -6.36
N VAL A 155 1.12 4.78 -5.49
CA VAL A 155 0.23 5.53 -4.58
C VAL A 155 1.02 6.52 -3.71
N ASP A 156 2.22 6.12 -3.27
CA ASP A 156 3.08 6.87 -2.36
C ASP A 156 3.98 7.88 -3.11
N ALA A 157 3.68 8.19 -4.37
CA ALA A 157 4.49 9.11 -5.16
C ALA A 157 4.58 10.51 -4.52
N ILE A 158 5.79 11.09 -4.56
CA ILE A 158 6.10 12.36 -3.89
C ILE A 158 5.13 13.47 -4.32
N GLY A 159 4.48 14.13 -3.36
CA GLY A 159 3.50 15.20 -3.58
C GLY A 159 2.23 14.81 -4.35
N ALA A 160 2.06 13.53 -4.68
CA ALA A 160 0.97 13.10 -5.55
C ALA A 160 -0.39 13.07 -4.83
N VAL A 161 -0.37 12.89 -3.51
CA VAL A 161 -1.56 12.84 -2.65
C VAL A 161 -1.40 13.88 -1.53
N PRO A 162 -1.73 15.17 -1.76
CA PRO A 162 -1.37 16.25 -0.82
C PRO A 162 -2.10 16.20 0.53
N SER A 163 -3.24 15.51 0.62
CA SER A 163 -4.02 15.45 1.85
C SER A 163 -4.95 14.25 1.92
N GLN A 164 -5.52 14.04 3.11
CA GLN A 164 -6.45 12.95 3.41
C GLN A 164 -7.66 12.90 2.46
N LYS A 165 -8.22 14.04 2.02
CA LYS A 165 -9.32 14.04 1.03
C LYS A 165 -8.87 13.47 -0.34
N HIS A 166 -7.62 13.70 -0.72
CA HIS A 166 -7.04 13.13 -1.94
C HIS A 166 -6.84 11.62 -1.76
N MET A 167 -6.29 11.19 -0.61
CA MET A 167 -6.09 9.78 -0.30
C MET A 167 -7.42 9.02 -0.29
N GLN A 168 -8.43 9.55 0.40
CA GLN A 168 -9.77 8.95 0.44
C GLN A 168 -10.35 8.78 -0.97
N THR A 169 -10.27 9.82 -1.80
CA THR A 169 -10.78 9.78 -3.18
C THR A 169 -10.01 8.76 -4.02
N LEU A 170 -8.69 8.71 -3.88
CA LEU A 170 -7.85 7.75 -4.59
C LEU A 170 -8.22 6.31 -4.20
N LEU A 171 -8.25 6.00 -2.91
CA LEU A 171 -8.61 4.66 -2.43
C LEU A 171 -10.05 4.26 -2.80
N GLN A 172 -10.97 5.22 -2.88
CA GLN A 172 -12.32 4.98 -3.41
C GLN A 172 -12.29 4.55 -4.88
N VAL A 173 -11.43 5.17 -5.70
CA VAL A 173 -11.27 4.79 -7.10
C VAL A 173 -10.59 3.42 -7.20
N LEU A 174 -9.48 3.22 -6.47
CA LEU A 174 -8.69 1.98 -6.51
C LEU A 174 -9.44 0.75 -6.00
N SER A 175 -10.40 0.93 -5.10
CA SER A 175 -11.29 -0.15 -4.65
C SER A 175 -12.39 -0.48 -5.66
N HIS A 176 -12.60 0.31 -6.71
CA HIS A 176 -13.65 0.02 -7.69
C HIS A 176 -13.27 -1.17 -8.59
N PRO A 177 -14.19 -2.11 -8.89
CA PRO A 177 -13.92 -3.24 -9.79
C PRO A 177 -13.32 -2.91 -11.17
N ARG A 178 -13.54 -1.68 -11.68
CA ARG A 178 -12.94 -1.22 -12.95
C ARG A 178 -11.42 -1.10 -12.88
N GLN A 179 -10.86 -1.03 -11.66
CA GLN A 179 -9.41 -0.98 -11.43
C GLN A 179 -8.81 -2.37 -11.26
N ALA A 180 -9.61 -3.45 -11.19
CA ALA A 180 -9.15 -4.79 -10.86
C ALA A 180 -8.04 -5.30 -11.81
N GLY A 181 -8.08 -4.91 -13.09
CA GLY A 181 -7.04 -5.27 -14.06
C GLY A 181 -5.66 -4.68 -13.73
N HIS A 182 -5.61 -3.46 -13.19
CA HIS A 182 -4.35 -2.82 -12.77
C HIS A 182 -3.78 -3.39 -11.46
N MET A 183 -4.56 -4.19 -10.74
CA MET A 183 -4.18 -4.76 -9.44
C MET A 183 -3.46 -6.10 -9.55
N VAL A 184 -3.21 -6.59 -10.77
CA VAL A 184 -2.49 -7.84 -11.04
C VAL A 184 -1.22 -7.53 -11.82
N GLN A 185 -0.08 -8.07 -11.39
CA GLN A 185 1.17 -7.98 -12.11
C GLN A 185 2.01 -9.23 -11.85
N GLY A 186 2.35 -9.96 -12.91
CA GLY A 186 3.01 -11.26 -12.80
C GLY A 186 2.20 -12.24 -11.94
N ASP A 187 2.87 -12.86 -10.97
CA ASP A 187 2.26 -13.84 -10.06
C ASP A 187 1.59 -13.22 -8.83
N TYR A 188 1.42 -11.89 -8.80
CA TYR A 188 0.98 -11.14 -7.63
C TYR A 188 -0.31 -10.35 -7.88
N VAL A 189 -1.08 -10.19 -6.80
CA VAL A 189 -2.31 -9.39 -6.78
C VAL A 189 -2.34 -8.47 -5.57
N VAL A 190 -2.73 -7.21 -5.79
CA VAL A 190 -2.94 -6.23 -4.73
C VAL A 190 -4.32 -6.49 -4.13
N MET A 191 -4.39 -6.89 -2.88
CA MET A 191 -5.63 -7.24 -2.19
C MET A 191 -6.17 -6.11 -1.32
N GLY A 192 -5.34 -5.17 -0.89
CA GLY A 192 -5.79 -4.04 -0.08
C GLY A 192 -4.75 -2.95 0.01
N ILE A 193 -5.21 -1.71 0.13
CA ILE A 193 -4.36 -0.52 0.27
C ILE A 193 -4.89 0.28 1.45
N PHE A 194 -4.04 0.47 2.45
CA PHE A 194 -4.38 1.14 3.70
C PHE A 194 -3.50 2.39 3.84
N PRO A 195 -4.04 3.54 4.25
CA PRO A 195 -3.20 4.70 4.54
C PRO A 195 -2.29 4.39 5.74
N ALA A 196 -1.05 4.88 5.69
CA ALA A 196 -0.04 4.77 6.76
C ALA A 196 0.34 6.15 7.35
N GLY A 197 -0.25 7.22 6.80
CA GLY A 197 -0.06 8.59 7.26
C GLY A 197 0.90 9.40 6.40
N ALA A 198 0.92 10.71 6.64
CA ALA A 198 1.77 11.64 5.93
C ALA A 198 3.23 11.50 6.39
N ALA A 199 4.15 11.34 5.44
CA ALA A 199 5.58 11.48 5.68
C ALA A 199 5.97 12.96 5.70
N HIS A 200 6.62 13.37 6.77
CA HIS A 200 7.19 14.70 6.97
C HIS A 200 8.71 14.61 7.06
N ILE A 201 9.36 15.77 6.94
CA ILE A 201 10.80 15.89 7.15
C ILE A 201 11.09 16.22 8.62
N PHE A 202 11.70 15.27 9.32
CA PHE A 202 12.29 15.48 10.64
C PHE A 202 13.72 15.99 10.47
N VAL A 203 14.07 17.03 11.22
CA VAL A 203 15.39 17.66 11.16
C VAL A 203 15.98 17.77 12.56
N ASN A 204 17.30 17.59 12.66
CA ASN A 204 18.03 17.80 13.91
C ASN A 204 18.30 19.30 14.20
N ASP A 205 18.09 20.18 13.21
CA ASP A 205 18.26 21.62 13.31
C ASP A 205 17.14 22.34 12.50
N ARG A 206 16.37 23.20 13.17
CA ARG A 206 15.28 24.00 12.59
C ARG A 206 15.75 24.97 11.51
N SER A 207 17.04 25.28 11.46
CA SER A 207 17.60 26.05 10.36
C SER A 207 17.37 25.36 9.01
N ILE A 208 17.26 24.02 9.00
CA ILE A 208 16.90 23.18 7.84
C ILE A 208 15.38 23.25 7.59
N SER A 209 14.91 24.44 7.25
CA SER A 209 13.47 24.74 7.10
C SER A 209 12.96 24.64 5.65
N SER A 210 13.84 24.39 4.69
CA SER A 210 13.50 24.30 3.26
C SER A 210 14.45 23.36 2.54
N LEU A 211 14.07 22.94 1.34
CA LEU A 211 14.88 22.06 0.48
C LEU A 211 16.23 22.68 0.14
N ALA A 212 16.28 23.98 -0.18
CA ALA A 212 17.53 24.69 -0.45
C ALA A 212 18.52 24.60 0.73
N LYS A 213 18.01 24.47 1.96
CA LYS A 213 18.82 24.34 3.18
C LYS A 213 19.17 22.89 3.53
N ALA A 214 18.68 21.92 2.76
CA ALA A 214 19.10 20.52 2.85
C ALA A 214 20.44 20.26 2.15
N ALA A 215 20.89 21.15 1.26
CA ALA A 215 22.19 21.02 0.61
C ALA A 215 23.34 20.90 1.64
N GLY A 216 24.23 19.94 1.43
CA GLY A 216 25.32 19.59 2.35
C GLY A 216 24.91 18.86 3.62
N LYS A 217 23.61 18.57 3.83
CA LYS A 217 23.10 17.81 4.99
C LYS A 217 23.01 16.32 4.67
N ARG A 218 23.13 15.49 5.71
CA ARG A 218 22.99 14.03 5.60
C ARG A 218 21.52 13.64 5.66
N VAL A 219 21.01 13.03 4.59
CA VAL A 219 19.60 12.62 4.48
C VAL A 219 19.51 11.10 4.50
N ALA A 220 18.61 10.55 5.32
CA ALA A 220 18.32 9.13 5.30
C ALA A 220 17.72 8.71 3.94
N VAL A 221 18.28 7.65 3.34
CA VAL A 221 17.70 6.99 2.17
C VAL A 221 17.62 5.49 2.42
N LEU A 222 16.63 4.85 1.81
CA LEU A 222 16.40 3.42 1.96
C LEU A 222 17.40 2.60 1.14
N ASP A 223 17.92 1.52 1.73
CA ASP A 223 18.95 0.65 1.15
C ASP A 223 18.50 -0.10 -0.11
N TYR A 224 17.19 -0.28 -0.28
CA TYR A 224 16.58 -0.90 -1.45
C TYR A 224 16.10 0.09 -2.52
N ASP A 225 16.41 1.39 -2.38
CA ASP A 225 15.87 2.45 -3.25
C ASP A 225 16.97 3.41 -3.72
N GLU A 226 17.73 2.99 -4.72
CA GLU A 226 18.82 3.79 -5.30
C GLU A 226 18.33 5.13 -5.84
N THR A 227 17.11 5.17 -6.38
CA THR A 227 16.49 6.39 -6.89
C THR A 227 16.29 7.44 -5.79
N GLN A 228 16.03 7.03 -4.54
CA GLN A 228 16.03 7.97 -3.41
C GLN A 228 17.40 8.61 -3.18
N ALA A 229 18.47 7.82 -3.29
CA ALA A 229 19.83 8.33 -3.16
C ALA A 229 20.16 9.35 -4.26
N GLU A 230 19.76 9.06 -5.50
CA GLU A 230 19.93 9.98 -6.63
C GLU A 230 19.16 11.29 -6.45
N MET A 231 17.89 11.22 -6.01
CA MET A 231 17.08 12.42 -5.73
C MET A 231 17.70 13.30 -4.64
N VAL A 232 18.19 12.68 -3.56
CA VAL A 232 18.88 13.40 -2.47
C VAL A 232 20.17 14.04 -2.98
N ALA A 233 20.95 13.33 -3.78
CA ALA A 233 22.16 13.87 -4.38
C ALA A 233 21.88 15.03 -5.34
N ALA A 234 20.78 14.97 -6.11
CA ALA A 234 20.38 15.99 -7.07
C ALA A 234 20.08 17.36 -6.42
N ILE A 235 19.63 17.37 -5.16
CA ILE A 235 19.43 18.61 -4.38
C ILE A 235 20.68 19.05 -3.59
N GLY A 236 21.83 18.44 -3.87
CA GLY A 236 23.11 18.76 -3.23
C GLY A 236 23.26 18.25 -1.79
N ALA A 237 22.37 17.36 -1.33
CA ALA A 237 22.47 16.72 -0.03
C ALA A 237 23.29 15.42 -0.10
N THR A 238 23.71 14.90 1.06
CA THR A 238 24.49 13.65 1.15
C THR A 238 23.56 12.49 1.53
N PRO A 239 23.31 11.52 0.63
CA PRO A 239 22.52 10.35 0.99
C PRO A 239 23.26 9.47 1.98
N VAL A 240 22.56 9.05 3.04
CA VAL A 240 23.04 8.06 4.00
C VAL A 240 22.16 6.84 3.90
N THR A 241 22.72 5.74 3.40
CA THR A 241 22.01 4.47 3.26
C THR A 241 21.61 3.90 4.61
N THR A 242 20.32 3.57 4.74
CA THR A 242 19.66 3.08 5.95
C THR A 242 18.54 2.12 5.61
N ASP A 243 18.00 1.45 6.62
CA ASP A 243 16.70 0.79 6.53
C ASP A 243 15.71 1.44 7.53
N ILE A 244 14.45 1.04 7.47
CA ILE A 244 13.38 1.58 8.32
C ILE A 244 13.67 1.37 9.82
N VAL A 245 14.48 0.36 10.18
CA VAL A 245 14.80 0.02 11.58
C VAL A 245 15.99 0.81 12.11
N SER A 246 16.99 1.07 11.27
CA SER A 246 18.26 1.72 11.62
C SER A 246 18.24 3.23 11.45
N ALA A 247 17.43 3.77 10.53
CA ALA A 247 17.34 5.21 10.27
C ALA A 247 16.99 6.04 11.53
N PRO A 248 15.98 5.67 12.35
CA PRO A 248 15.67 6.40 13.57
C PRO A 248 16.83 6.45 14.56
N ASN A 249 17.54 5.33 14.75
CA ASN A 249 18.69 5.26 15.64
C ASN A 249 19.84 6.13 15.13
N LYS A 250 20.12 6.13 13.82
CA LYS A 250 21.15 7.00 13.23
C LYS A 250 20.79 8.48 13.38
N PHE A 251 19.52 8.84 13.18
CA PHE A 251 19.03 10.20 13.39
C PHE A 251 19.14 10.64 14.87
N ASN A 252 18.66 9.79 15.80
CA ASN A 252 18.73 10.05 17.24
C ASN A 252 20.15 10.22 17.78
N ASN A 253 21.14 9.63 17.09
CA ASN A 253 22.57 9.75 17.43
C ASN A 253 23.32 10.79 16.59
N GLY A 254 22.62 11.64 15.82
CA GLY A 254 23.22 12.71 15.03
C GLY A 254 24.09 12.24 13.86
N GLN A 255 23.91 11.01 13.39
CA GLN A 255 24.57 10.49 12.19
C GLN A 255 23.85 10.92 10.90
N ILE A 256 22.60 11.35 11.03
CA ILE A 256 21.72 11.83 9.96
C ILE A 256 21.13 13.16 10.43
N ASP A 257 21.06 14.13 9.53
CA ASP A 257 20.52 15.46 9.81
C ASP A 257 19.04 15.57 9.45
N ILE A 258 18.62 14.82 8.43
CA ILE A 258 17.28 14.87 7.85
C ILE A 258 16.72 13.45 7.72
N LEU A 259 15.56 13.20 8.34
CA LEU A 259 14.85 11.93 8.31
C LEU A 259 13.42 12.12 7.76
N PRO A 260 13.13 11.68 6.52
CA PRO A 260 11.76 11.52 6.06
C PRO A 260 11.08 10.38 6.83
N ALA A 261 10.00 10.67 7.56
CA ALA A 261 9.25 9.67 8.33
C ALA A 261 7.79 10.09 8.53
N PRO A 262 6.85 9.16 8.74
CA PRO A 262 5.49 9.52 9.10
C PRO A 262 5.41 10.02 10.56
N LEU A 263 4.48 10.94 10.84
CA LEU A 263 4.33 11.49 12.19
C LEU A 263 4.04 10.42 13.26
N VAL A 264 3.39 9.32 12.89
CA VAL A 264 3.13 8.18 13.80
C VAL A 264 4.41 7.53 14.34
N ALA A 265 5.56 7.75 13.69
CA ALA A 265 6.86 7.25 14.13
C ALA A 265 7.49 8.10 15.26
N TYR A 266 7.03 9.32 15.48
CA TYR A 266 7.65 10.28 16.40
C TYR A 266 7.83 9.73 17.82
N GLU A 267 6.74 9.23 18.42
CA GLU A 267 6.76 8.72 19.79
C GLU A 267 7.39 7.32 19.83
N LEU A 268 6.98 6.45 18.90
CA LEU A 268 7.38 5.04 18.86
C LEU A 268 8.89 4.85 18.69
N LEU A 269 9.52 5.70 17.88
CA LEU A 269 10.96 5.64 17.56
C LEU A 269 11.75 6.74 18.28
N GLU A 270 11.11 7.40 19.25
CA GLU A 270 11.69 8.43 20.09
C GLU A 270 12.42 9.53 19.30
N LEU A 271 11.87 9.94 18.14
CA LEU A 271 12.51 10.87 17.21
C LEU A 271 12.79 12.24 17.83
N TYR A 272 12.09 12.58 18.91
CA TYR A 272 12.38 13.76 19.73
C TYR A 272 13.81 13.80 20.28
N LYS A 273 14.50 12.66 20.41
CA LYS A 273 15.92 12.60 20.82
C LYS A 273 16.81 13.22 19.75
N GLY A 274 16.65 12.83 18.49
CA GLY A 274 17.42 13.39 17.37
C GLY A 274 17.04 14.82 17.02
N MET A 275 15.83 15.24 17.39
CA MET A 275 15.38 16.63 17.23
C MET A 275 15.84 17.54 18.38
N SER A 276 16.29 17.00 19.51
CA SER A 276 16.71 17.84 20.64
C SER A 276 18.15 18.32 20.46
N PRO A 277 18.48 19.57 20.80
CA PRO A 277 17.61 20.61 21.35
C PRO A 277 16.90 21.50 20.30
N ASP A 278 17.47 21.60 19.09
CA ASP A 278 17.16 22.70 18.15
C ASP A 278 16.46 22.24 16.87
N GLY A 279 16.05 20.99 16.78
CA GLY A 279 15.39 20.36 15.64
C GLY A 279 13.87 20.55 15.61
N GLY A 280 13.24 19.86 14.67
CA GLY A 280 11.81 20.01 14.42
C GLY A 280 11.28 19.14 13.30
N VAL A 281 10.01 19.36 12.96
CA VAL A 281 9.31 18.70 11.86
C VAL A 281 8.82 19.76 10.90
N VAL A 282 9.23 19.67 9.65
CA VAL A 282 8.74 20.55 8.60
C VAL A 282 7.24 20.30 8.38
N ASP A 283 6.42 21.33 8.58
CA ASP A 283 4.96 21.24 8.49
C ASP A 283 4.47 21.29 7.04
N TYR A 284 4.91 20.31 6.27
CA TYR A 284 4.51 20.10 4.90
C TYR A 284 4.71 18.62 4.52
N PRO A 285 3.65 17.90 4.13
CA PRO A 285 3.75 16.48 3.83
C PRO A 285 4.47 16.26 2.49
N LEU A 286 5.51 15.43 2.48
CA LEU A 286 6.19 15.04 1.25
C LEU A 286 5.42 13.99 0.46
N THR A 287 4.81 13.04 1.15
CA THR A 287 3.99 12.00 0.55
C THR A 287 3.02 11.42 1.58
N GLN A 288 1.97 10.75 1.12
CA GLN A 288 1.11 9.93 1.95
C GLN A 288 1.54 8.49 1.77
N LEU A 289 2.05 7.89 2.82
CA LEU A 289 2.48 6.49 2.80
C LEU A 289 1.26 5.57 2.82
N SER A 290 1.42 4.39 2.22
CA SER A 290 0.45 3.31 2.31
C SER A 290 1.08 2.03 2.89
N MET A 291 0.22 1.17 3.43
CA MET A 291 0.49 -0.25 3.63
C MET A 291 -0.33 -1.01 2.60
N GLN A 292 0.25 -2.00 1.94
CA GLN A 292 -0.42 -2.77 0.89
C GLN A 292 -0.34 -4.26 1.20
N LEU A 293 -1.49 -4.91 1.11
CA LEU A 293 -1.61 -6.35 1.23
C LEU A 293 -1.46 -6.96 -0.17
N ILE A 294 -0.37 -7.67 -0.40
CA ILE A 294 -0.05 -8.32 -1.66
C ILE A 294 -0.22 -9.83 -1.50
N GLY A 295 -1.04 -10.45 -2.33
CA GLY A 295 -1.24 -11.90 -2.38
C GLY A 295 -0.56 -12.53 -3.58
N ARG A 296 -0.29 -13.83 -3.49
CA ARG A 296 0.02 -14.64 -4.67
C ARG A 296 -1.27 -14.92 -5.45
N LEU A 297 -1.26 -14.64 -6.75
CA LEU A 297 -2.44 -14.76 -7.61
C LEU A 297 -2.99 -16.21 -7.65
N ASP A 298 -2.11 -17.22 -7.55
CA ASP A 298 -2.51 -18.63 -7.50
C ASP A 298 -3.26 -19.02 -6.21
N LYS A 299 -3.10 -18.24 -5.14
CA LYS A 299 -3.75 -18.47 -3.83
C LYS A 299 -4.96 -17.57 -3.61
N PHE A 300 -4.94 -16.40 -4.22
CA PHE A 300 -5.95 -15.35 -4.14
C PHE A 300 -6.31 -14.88 -5.54
N PRO A 301 -7.35 -15.46 -6.16
CA PRO A 301 -7.88 -14.98 -7.43
C PRO A 301 -8.27 -13.50 -7.35
N ASN A 302 -8.20 -12.78 -8.47
CA ASN A 302 -8.39 -11.33 -8.48
C ASN A 302 -9.80 -10.90 -8.03
N GLU A 303 -10.80 -11.75 -8.24
CA GLU A 303 -12.19 -11.58 -7.80
C GLU A 303 -12.31 -11.62 -6.28
N VAL A 304 -11.57 -12.53 -5.63
CA VAL A 304 -11.50 -12.60 -4.16
C VAL A 304 -10.73 -11.39 -3.63
N ALA A 305 -9.61 -11.05 -4.28
CA ALA A 305 -8.84 -9.86 -3.94
C ALA A 305 -9.67 -8.57 -4.09
N GLN A 306 -10.61 -8.52 -5.03
CA GLN A 306 -11.52 -7.39 -5.24
C GLN A 306 -12.39 -7.12 -4.02
N LEU A 307 -12.95 -8.16 -3.39
CA LEU A 307 -13.70 -8.00 -2.14
C LEU A 307 -12.82 -7.46 -1.02
N ILE A 308 -11.58 -7.93 -0.92
CA ILE A 308 -10.63 -7.44 0.09
C ILE A 308 -10.28 -5.97 -0.17
N ARG A 309 -10.15 -5.55 -1.44
CA ARG A 309 -9.90 -4.13 -1.80
C ARG A 309 -11.07 -3.25 -1.38
N GLU A 310 -12.29 -3.71 -1.61
CA GLU A 310 -13.50 -3.00 -1.15
C GLU A 310 -13.58 -2.93 0.37
N ALA A 311 -13.31 -4.03 1.08
CA ALA A 311 -13.26 -4.05 2.54
C ALA A 311 -12.16 -3.12 3.10
N SER A 312 -11.02 -3.04 2.41
CA SER A 312 -9.93 -2.12 2.80
C SER A 312 -10.38 -0.65 2.73
N PHE A 313 -11.21 -0.29 1.75
CA PHE A 313 -11.80 1.04 1.66
C PHE A 313 -12.93 1.26 2.69
N GLU A 314 -13.79 0.26 2.94
CA GLU A 314 -14.77 0.32 4.04
C GLU A 314 -14.11 0.57 5.40
N ALA A 315 -12.91 0.04 5.63
CA ALA A 315 -12.12 0.23 6.85
C ALA A 315 -11.45 1.61 6.96
N TYR A 316 -11.39 2.40 5.87
CA TYR A 316 -10.67 3.67 5.81
C TYR A 316 -10.96 4.63 6.98
N PRO A 317 -12.22 4.89 7.39
CA PRO A 317 -12.52 5.82 8.48
C PRO A 317 -11.90 5.38 9.82
N ALA A 318 -11.90 4.07 10.11
CA ALA A 318 -11.32 3.54 11.33
C ALA A 318 -9.78 3.64 11.31
N VAL A 319 -9.16 3.31 10.17
CA VAL A 319 -7.70 3.39 10.00
C VAL A 319 -7.21 4.83 10.17
N ILE A 320 -7.84 5.80 9.51
CA ILE A 320 -7.39 7.19 9.64
C ILE A 320 -7.64 7.73 11.05
N LYS A 321 -8.76 7.40 11.70
CA LYS A 321 -8.98 7.81 13.09
C LYS A 321 -7.83 7.38 14.01
N ARG A 322 -7.30 6.17 13.81
CA ARG A 322 -6.13 5.69 14.55
C ARG A 322 -4.86 6.47 14.21
N ILE A 323 -4.62 6.73 12.93
CA ILE A 323 -3.46 7.54 12.49
C ILE A 323 -3.51 8.94 13.11
N GLU A 324 -4.66 9.61 13.05
CA GLU A 324 -4.87 10.94 13.64
C GLU A 324 -4.64 10.96 15.16
N GLN A 325 -5.03 9.89 15.86
CA GLN A 325 -4.77 9.76 17.30
C GLN A 325 -3.28 9.68 17.62
N GLU A 326 -2.53 8.93 16.82
CA GLU A 326 -1.08 8.80 16.97
C GLU A 326 -0.34 10.09 16.55
N THR A 327 -0.75 10.76 15.45
CA THR A 327 -0.10 11.99 14.99
C THR A 327 -0.26 13.16 15.95
N ARG A 328 -1.36 13.21 16.72
CA ARG A 328 -1.57 14.22 17.78
C ARG A 328 -0.58 14.13 18.93
N ARG A 329 0.20 13.05 19.02
CA ARG A 329 1.27 12.92 20.02
C ARG A 329 2.48 13.80 19.71
N VAL A 330 2.59 14.37 18.50
CA VAL A 330 3.66 15.31 18.14
C VAL A 330 3.34 16.70 18.70
N PRO A 331 4.12 17.24 19.66
CA PRO A 331 3.88 18.58 20.19
C PRO A 331 4.09 19.70 19.16
N ASP A 332 3.19 20.70 19.13
CA ASP A 332 3.23 21.85 18.21
C ASP A 332 4.57 22.60 18.20
N ARG A 333 5.29 22.64 19.33
CA ARG A 333 6.60 23.30 19.44
C ARG A 333 7.63 22.81 18.43
N TRP A 334 7.49 21.57 17.97
CA TRP A 334 8.37 20.95 16.99
C TRP A 334 8.05 21.35 15.57
N MET A 335 6.82 21.79 15.29
CA MET A 335 6.39 22.09 13.94
C MET A 335 7.10 23.34 13.42
N ILE A 336 7.67 23.23 12.23
CA ILE A 336 8.34 24.30 11.49
C ILE A 336 7.40 24.71 10.36
N ALA A 337 6.70 25.84 10.56
CA ALA A 337 5.81 26.39 9.55
C ALA A 337 6.60 26.82 8.30
N ILE A 338 6.09 26.47 7.13
CA ILE A 338 6.66 26.90 5.84
C ILE A 338 5.94 28.17 5.36
N PRO A 339 6.66 29.24 4.99
CA PRO A 339 6.08 30.40 4.30
C PRO A 339 5.39 30.01 2.98
N ASP A 340 4.32 30.69 2.58
CA ASP A 340 3.56 30.31 1.37
C ASP A 340 4.38 30.33 0.08
N LYS A 341 5.41 31.19 -0.01
CA LYS A 341 6.33 31.21 -1.15
C LYS A 341 7.08 29.87 -1.27
N ASP A 342 7.62 29.39 -0.16
CA ASP A 342 8.42 28.17 -0.13
C ASP A 342 7.51 26.95 -0.40
N LYS A 343 6.23 26.96 0.05
CA LYS A 343 5.27 25.90 -0.29
C LYS A 343 5.10 25.72 -1.80
N ARG A 344 5.04 26.81 -2.59
CA ARG A 344 4.93 26.72 -4.04
C ARG A 344 6.17 26.10 -4.67
N GLU A 345 7.34 26.41 -4.12
CA GLU A 345 8.61 25.81 -4.56
C GLU A 345 8.64 24.30 -4.28
N TYR A 346 8.15 23.87 -3.11
CA TYR A 346 7.94 22.44 -2.82
C TYR A 346 7.00 21.78 -3.85
N GLU A 347 5.88 22.41 -4.18
CA GLU A 347 4.91 21.84 -5.14
C GLU A 347 5.52 21.65 -6.53
N VAL A 348 6.22 22.66 -7.04
CA VAL A 348 6.90 22.60 -8.35
C VAL A 348 7.98 21.52 -8.33
N MET A 349 8.85 21.50 -7.32
CA MET A 349 9.91 20.51 -7.24
C MET A 349 9.34 19.08 -7.14
N MET A 350 8.31 18.85 -6.34
CA MET A 350 7.68 17.53 -6.27
C MET A 350 7.03 17.15 -7.59
N GLN A 351 6.50 18.11 -8.36
CA GLN A 351 6.00 17.86 -9.71
C GLN A 351 7.13 17.44 -10.65
N ASP A 352 8.21 18.22 -10.71
CA ASP A 352 9.38 17.92 -11.55
C ASP A 352 9.99 16.56 -11.19
N ALA A 353 10.06 16.24 -9.90
CA ALA A 353 10.50 14.94 -9.42
C ALA A 353 9.58 13.83 -9.92
N ARG A 354 8.24 13.97 -9.80
CA ARG A 354 7.30 12.98 -10.35
C ARG A 354 7.47 12.79 -11.85
N ASP A 355 7.68 13.87 -12.60
CA ASP A 355 7.83 13.82 -14.06
C ASP A 355 9.14 13.13 -14.47
N ALA A 356 10.24 13.42 -13.78
CA ALA A 356 11.53 12.74 -13.98
C ALA A 356 11.42 11.25 -13.63
N LEU A 357 10.82 10.91 -12.50
CA LEU A 357 10.65 9.53 -12.03
C LEU A 357 9.68 8.73 -12.91
N ARG A 358 8.69 9.40 -13.50
CA ARG A 358 7.84 8.80 -14.53
C ARG A 358 8.66 8.43 -15.77
N ALA A 359 9.54 9.32 -16.22
CA ALA A 359 10.40 9.08 -17.38
C ALA A 359 11.40 7.93 -17.16
N GLN A 360 11.76 7.66 -15.91
CA GLN A 360 12.59 6.52 -15.51
C GLN A 360 11.78 5.24 -15.21
N GLU A 361 10.47 5.25 -15.47
CA GLU A 361 9.55 4.13 -15.16
C GLU A 361 9.50 3.73 -13.67
N TYR A 362 10.03 4.58 -12.79
CA TYR A 362 10.03 4.40 -11.35
C TYR A 362 8.64 4.59 -10.73
N TYR A 363 7.82 5.44 -11.36
CA TYR A 363 6.40 5.58 -11.07
C TYR A 363 5.55 5.23 -12.29
N SER A 364 4.41 4.60 -12.04
CA SER A 364 3.39 4.33 -13.05
C SER A 364 2.81 5.62 -13.62
N ALA A 365 2.91 5.80 -14.93
CA ALA A 365 2.28 6.92 -15.63
C ALA A 365 0.76 6.95 -15.40
N ASP A 366 0.07 5.81 -15.48
CA ASP A 366 -1.37 5.72 -15.25
C ASP A 366 -1.78 6.18 -13.85
N MET A 367 -1.02 5.77 -12.83
CA MET A 367 -1.28 6.19 -11.44
C MET A 367 -1.08 7.69 -11.28
N LEU A 368 0.03 8.23 -11.82
CA LEU A 368 0.33 9.66 -11.76
C LEU A 368 -0.75 10.49 -12.46
N SER A 369 -1.25 10.04 -13.61
CA SER A 369 -2.35 10.70 -14.33
C SER A 369 -3.66 10.63 -13.55
N LEU A 370 -3.97 9.52 -12.88
CA LEU A 370 -5.13 9.43 -11.97
C LEU A 370 -5.00 10.40 -10.79
N GLN A 371 -3.85 10.41 -10.12
CA GLN A 371 -3.60 11.30 -8.99
C GLN A 371 -3.65 12.78 -9.42
N ARG A 372 -3.11 13.13 -10.60
CA ARG A 372 -3.23 14.48 -11.18
C ARG A 372 -4.70 14.88 -11.37
N LYS A 373 -5.52 14.01 -11.97
CA LYS A 373 -6.97 14.26 -12.11
C LYS A 373 -7.64 14.52 -10.76
N ILE A 374 -7.28 13.78 -9.72
CA ILE A 374 -7.80 13.98 -8.36
C ILE A 374 -7.36 15.33 -7.79
N ARG A 375 -6.07 15.70 -7.92
CA ARG A 375 -5.57 17.02 -7.48
C ARG A 375 -6.30 18.16 -8.21
N CYS A 376 -6.42 18.08 -9.53
CA CYS A 376 -7.11 19.08 -10.35
C CYS A 376 -8.61 19.18 -10.08
N LYS A 377 -9.25 18.09 -9.63
CA LYS A 377 -10.64 18.13 -9.16
C LYS A 377 -10.80 18.97 -7.89
N PHE A 378 -9.82 18.90 -6.97
CA PHE A 378 -9.87 19.64 -5.71
C PHE A 378 -9.31 21.04 -5.80
N ASP A 379 -8.38 21.28 -6.71
CA ASP A 379 -7.76 22.57 -6.96
C ASP A 379 -7.38 22.71 -8.45
N PRO A 380 -8.26 23.28 -9.28
CA PRO A 380 -8.02 23.47 -10.71
C PRO A 380 -6.99 24.57 -11.00
N THR A 381 -6.55 25.34 -9.99
CA THR A 381 -5.61 26.46 -10.18
C THR A 381 -4.14 26.03 -10.20
N ARG A 382 -3.86 24.75 -9.89
CA ARG A 382 -2.52 24.18 -9.94
C ARG A 382 -1.95 24.23 -11.35
N SER A 383 -0.65 24.50 -11.45
CA SER A 383 0.10 24.56 -12.72
C SER A 383 -0.06 23.31 -13.58
N GLU A 384 -0.06 22.13 -12.96
CA GLU A 384 -0.21 20.84 -13.65
C GLU A 384 -1.60 20.60 -14.28
N CYS A 385 -2.60 21.43 -13.96
CA CYS A 385 -3.99 21.22 -14.38
C CYS A 385 -4.36 21.91 -15.70
N SER A 386 -3.52 22.83 -16.20
CA SER A 386 -3.67 23.46 -17.51
C SER A 386 -2.95 22.69 -18.63
N ILE A 387 -2.11 21.73 -18.27
CA ILE A 387 -1.35 20.90 -19.22
C ILE A 387 -2.29 19.80 -19.73
N THR A 388 -2.59 19.84 -21.03
CA THR A 388 -3.32 18.75 -21.71
C THR A 388 -2.28 17.69 -22.06
N GLU A 389 -2.45 16.46 -21.55
CA GLU A 389 -1.61 15.30 -21.92
C GLU A 389 -2.09 14.66 -23.21
#